data_AF-A0A2V7X978-F1
#
_entry.id   AF-A0A2V7X978-F1
#
_cell.length_a   1.000
_cell.length_b   1.000
_cell.length_c   1.000
_cell.angle_alpha   90.00
_cell.angle_beta   90.00
_cell.angle_gamma   90.00
#
_symmetry.space_group_name_H-M   'P 1'
#
loop_
_entity.id
_entity.type
_entity.pdbx_description
1 polymer ?
#
loop_
_entity_poly.entity_id
_entity_poly.type
_entity_poly.pdbx_seq_one_letter_code
_entity_poly.pdbx_strand_id
1 'polypeptide(L)'
;LREILCTAGFNALTTTAVEDAPILLKATKARLVIVSSRIQMLRGKPIRTVLQEIVPGLRLLPLDDQFAALDPGDAAEKLLTDVKFVLSPAQA
;
A
#
# COMPACT_ATOMS: atom_id res chain seq x y z
N LEU A 1 7.53 -6.63 6.67
CA LEU A 1 6.34 -6.04 6.02
C LEU A 1 5.43 -7.09 5.39
N ARG A 2 5.81 -7.73 4.29
CA ARG A 2 4.99 -8.78 3.65
C ARG A 2 4.56 -9.87 4.63
N GLU A 3 5.50 -10.40 5.40
CA GLU A 3 5.24 -11.47 6.36
C GLU A 3 4.24 -11.05 7.44
N ILE A 4 4.40 -9.84 8.01
CA ILE A 4 3.46 -9.28 8.99
C ILE A 4 2.03 -9.20 8.42
N LEU A 5 1.89 -8.72 7.19
CA LEU A 5 0.59 -8.60 6.53
C LEU A 5 -0.02 -9.99 6.25
N CYS A 6 0.79 -10.95 5.77
CA CYS A 6 0.36 -12.32 5.58
C CYS A 6 -0.07 -12.99 6.89
N THR A 7 0.71 -12.81 7.97
CA THR A 7 0.39 -13.33 9.30
C THR A 7 -0.89 -12.71 9.87
N ALA A 8 -1.17 -11.45 9.53
CA ALA A 8 -2.43 -10.78 9.86
C ALA A 8 -3.62 -11.19 8.95
N GLY A 9 -3.43 -12.12 8.02
CA GLY A 9 -4.46 -12.65 7.14
C GLY A 9 -4.65 -11.89 5.82
N PHE A 10 -3.79 -10.93 5.50
CA PHE A 10 -3.83 -10.20 4.23
C PHE A 10 -2.99 -10.88 3.16
N ASN A 11 -3.51 -10.98 1.93
CA ASN A 11 -2.71 -11.44 0.80
C ASN A 11 -1.83 -10.30 0.27
N ALA A 12 -0.62 -10.18 0.83
CA ALA A 12 0.32 -9.10 0.51
C ALA A 12 1.35 -9.52 -0.55
N LEU A 13 1.47 -8.67 -1.58
CA LEU A 13 2.50 -8.73 -2.60
C LEU A 13 3.41 -7.51 -2.49
N THR A 14 4.72 -7.74 -2.62
CA THR A 14 5.73 -6.69 -2.62
C THR A 14 6.42 -6.68 -3.97
N THR A 15 6.51 -5.51 -4.59
CA THR A 15 7.29 -5.28 -5.80
C THR A 15 8.24 -4.11 -5.58
N THR A 16 9.47 -4.22 -6.08
CA THR A 16 10.42 -3.12 -6.18
C THR A 16 10.31 -2.41 -7.52
N ALA A 17 9.72 -3.06 -8.52
CA ALA A 17 9.46 -2.49 -9.84
C ALA A 17 8.09 -1.81 -9.84
N VAL A 18 8.11 -0.47 -9.75
CA VAL A 18 6.89 0.36 -9.78
C VAL A 18 6.20 0.27 -11.15
N GLU A 19 6.94 -0.07 -12.20
CA GLU A 19 6.40 -0.26 -13.55
C GLU A 19 5.50 -1.49 -13.67
N ASP A 20 5.72 -2.52 -12.85
CA ASP A 20 4.88 -3.73 -12.80
C ASP A 20 3.65 -3.57 -11.90
N ALA A 21 3.63 -2.55 -11.04
CA ALA A 21 2.49 -2.24 -10.17
C ALA A 21 1.13 -2.24 -10.91
N PRO A 22 0.96 -1.61 -12.10
CA PRO A 22 -0.30 -1.68 -12.87
C PRO A 22 -0.73 -3.11 -13.21
N ILE A 23 0.21 -3.95 -13.62
CA ILE A 23 -0.08 -5.33 -14.05
C ILE A 23 -0.47 -6.16 -12.84
N LEU A 24 0.30 -6.03 -11.75
CA LEU A 24 0.04 -6.71 -10.49
C LEU A 24 -1.31 -6.29 -9.91
N LEU A 25 -1.67 -5.01 -9.96
CA LEU A 25 -2.95 -4.51 -9.47
C LEU A 25 -4.14 -5.09 -10.23
N LYS A 26 -4.04 -5.17 -11.57
CA LYS A 26 -5.07 -5.78 -12.40
C LYS A 26 -5.21 -7.29 -12.13
N ALA A 27 -4.08 -8.00 -12.00
CA ALA A 27 -4.08 -9.44 -11.78
C ALA A 27 -4.58 -9.82 -10.38
N THR A 28 -4.19 -9.06 -9.36
CA THR A 28 -4.49 -9.36 -7.94
C THR A 28 -5.83 -8.82 -7.47
N LYS A 29 -6.44 -7.88 -8.22
CA LYS A 29 -7.61 -7.11 -7.78
C LYS A 29 -7.39 -6.49 -6.37
N ALA A 30 -6.17 -6.03 -6.12
CA ALA A 30 -5.83 -5.48 -4.82
C ALA A 30 -6.73 -4.28 -4.49
N ARG A 31 -7.13 -4.19 -3.22
CA ARG A 31 -7.99 -3.11 -2.70
C ARG A 31 -7.18 -1.99 -2.05
N LEU A 32 -5.93 -2.28 -1.67
CA LEU A 32 -5.02 -1.37 -1.00
C LEU A 32 -3.62 -1.49 -1.62
N VAL A 33 -2.99 -0.36 -1.86
CA VAL A 33 -1.55 -0.29 -2.19
C VAL A 33 -0.83 0.52 -1.13
N ILE A 34 0.25 -0.05 -0.62
CA ILE A 34 1.15 0.58 0.32
C ILE A 34 2.36 1.07 -0.48
N VAL A 35 2.61 2.37 -0.48
CA VAL A 35 3.74 2.99 -1.22
C VAL A 35 4.69 3.66 -0.25
N SER A 36 5.99 3.58 -0.48
CA SER A 36 6.94 4.38 0.29
C SER A 36 6.80 5.86 -0.05
N SER A 37 7.02 6.74 0.94
CA SER A 37 7.18 8.19 0.79
C SER A 37 8.14 8.59 -0.34
N ARG A 38 9.10 7.73 -0.69
CA ARG A 38 10.07 7.94 -1.78
C ARG A 38 9.50 7.70 -3.17
N ILE A 39 8.35 7.02 -3.27
CA ILE A 39 7.70 6.63 -4.52
C ILE A 39 6.36 7.38 -4.62
N GLN A 40 6.42 8.66 -4.97
CA GLN A 40 5.23 9.51 -5.14
C GLN A 40 4.88 9.76 -6.61
N MET A 41 5.83 9.58 -7.53
CA MET A 41 5.66 9.84 -8.95
C MET A 41 5.95 8.60 -9.80
N LEU A 42 5.10 8.32 -10.76
CA LEU A 42 5.26 7.27 -11.76
C LEU A 42 4.99 7.89 -13.14
N ARG A 43 5.98 7.82 -14.04
CA ARG A 43 5.90 8.39 -15.41
C ARG A 43 5.45 9.86 -15.43
N GLY A 44 5.99 10.67 -14.52
CA GLY A 44 5.67 12.11 -14.43
C GLY A 44 4.27 12.44 -13.88
N LYS A 45 3.49 11.43 -13.46
CA LYS A 45 2.20 11.60 -12.80
C LYS A 45 2.28 11.17 -11.33
N PRO A 46 1.43 11.71 -10.45
CA PRO A 46 1.32 11.19 -9.09
C PRO A 46 0.90 9.72 -9.15
N ILE A 47 1.59 8.85 -8.41
CA ILE A 47 1.31 7.41 -8.41
C ILE A 47 -0.16 7.15 -8.06
N ARG A 48 -0.73 7.91 -7.13
CA ARG A 48 -2.15 7.86 -6.79
C ARG A 48 -3.06 8.01 -8.01
N THR A 49 -2.78 8.97 -8.89
CA THR A 49 -3.58 9.19 -10.10
C THR A 49 -3.48 8.00 -11.03
N VAL A 50 -2.26 7.54 -11.30
CA VAL A 50 -2.04 6.39 -12.18
C VAL A 50 -2.79 5.16 -11.66
N LEU A 51 -2.69 4.90 -10.34
CA LEU A 51 -3.34 3.75 -9.72
C LEU A 51 -4.87 3.85 -9.69
N GLN A 52 -5.44 5.05 -9.48
CA GLN A 52 -6.88 5.29 -9.61
C GLN A 52 -7.39 5.09 -11.04
N GLU A 53 -6.61 5.51 -12.05
CA GLU A 53 -6.95 5.29 -13.47
C GLU A 53 -7.02 3.78 -13.81
N ILE A 54 -6.24 2.95 -13.12
CA ILE A 54 -6.17 1.50 -13.37
C ILE A 54 -7.22 0.72 -12.56
N VAL A 55 -7.32 1.01 -11.27
CA VAL A 55 -8.27 0.38 -10.34
C VAL A 55 -9.08 1.49 -9.66
N PRO A 56 -10.26 1.83 -10.20
CA PRO A 56 -11.11 2.85 -9.59
C PRO A 56 -11.56 2.37 -8.20
N GLY A 57 -11.38 3.21 -7.17
CA GLY A 57 -11.71 2.88 -5.79
C GLY A 57 -10.59 2.19 -5.00
N LEU A 58 -9.39 2.04 -5.59
CA LEU A 58 -8.21 1.58 -4.87
C LEU A 58 -7.91 2.52 -3.68
N ARG A 59 -7.58 1.96 -2.52
CA ARG A 59 -7.04 2.75 -1.42
C ARG A 59 -5.51 2.82 -1.54
N LEU A 60 -4.94 3.96 -1.19
CA LEU A 60 -3.50 4.15 -1.18
C LEU A 60 -3.06 4.58 0.21
N LEU A 61 -2.07 3.88 0.76
CA LEU A 61 -1.47 4.15 2.04
C LEU A 61 0.01 4.53 1.83
N PRO A 62 0.39 5.81 1.97
CA PRO A 62 1.79 6.19 1.98
C PRO A 62 2.45 5.79 3.31
N LEU A 63 3.58 5.10 3.24
CA LEU A 63 4.47 4.90 4.37
C LEU A 63 5.33 6.15 4.53
N ASP A 64 5.26 6.75 5.71
CA ASP A 64 6.05 7.92 6.07
C ASP A 64 7.55 7.59 6.13
N ASP A 65 8.44 8.56 5.92
CA ASP A 65 9.89 8.33 6.04
C ASP A 65 10.26 7.95 7.49
N GLN A 66 9.48 8.41 8.47
CA GLN A 66 9.65 8.01 9.86
C GLN A 66 9.35 6.52 10.09
N PHE A 67 8.60 5.85 9.21
CA PHE A 67 8.33 4.42 9.32
C PHE A 67 9.61 3.58 9.27
N ALA A 68 10.61 4.03 8.51
CA ALA A 68 11.91 3.37 8.42
C ALA A 68 12.77 3.54 9.70
N ALA A 69 12.44 4.53 10.53
CA ALA A 69 13.14 4.83 11.78
C ALA A 69 12.47 4.20 13.01
N LEU A 70 11.29 3.59 12.85
CA LEU A 70 10.59 2.90 13.94
C LEU A 70 11.19 1.51 14.18
N ASP A 71 11.11 1.07 15.43
CA ASP A 71 11.35 -0.33 15.78
C ASP A 71 10.39 -1.26 15.01
N PRO A 72 10.85 -2.45 14.61
CA PRO A 72 10.07 -3.36 13.77
C PRO A 72 8.73 -3.77 14.41
N GLY A 73 8.65 -3.79 15.74
CA GLY A 73 7.41 -4.03 16.48
C GLY A 73 6.40 -2.89 16.33
N ASP A 74 6.80 -1.67 16.68
CA ASP A 74 5.99 -0.46 16.52
C ASP A 74 5.59 -0.19 15.07
N ALA A 75 6.50 -0.40 14.13
CA ALA A 75 6.24 -0.29 12.70
C ALA A 75 5.16 -1.28 12.26
N ALA A 76 5.22 -2.53 12.73
CA ALA A 76 4.23 -3.56 12.43
C ALA A 76 2.84 -3.18 12.97
N GLU A 77 2.77 -2.76 14.23
CA GLU A 77 1.51 -2.39 14.88
C GLU A 77 0.88 -1.16 14.20
N LYS A 78 1.68 -0.12 13.94
CA LYS A 78 1.22 1.08 13.24
C LYS A 78 0.73 0.77 11.84
N LEU A 79 1.46 -0.05 11.10
CA LEU A 79 1.05 -0.50 9.77
C LEU A 79 -0.29 -1.24 9.81
N LEU A 80 -0.44 -2.21 10.70
CA LEU A 80 -1.66 -3.01 10.80
C LEU A 80 -2.85 -2.15 11.22
N THR A 81 -2.63 -1.18 12.10
CA THR A 81 -3.64 -0.22 12.52
C THR A 81 -4.09 0.65 11.35
N ASP A 82 -3.15 1.18 10.58
CA ASP A 82 -3.45 2.04 9.43
C ASP A 82 -4.11 1.27 8.29
N VAL A 83 -3.59 0.08 7.96
CA VAL A 83 -4.20 -0.85 7.00
C VAL A 83 -5.63 -1.19 7.40
N LYS A 84 -5.87 -1.50 8.68
CA LYS A 84 -7.23 -1.73 9.19
C LYS A 84 -8.08 -0.48 9.07
N PHE A 85 -7.58 0.71 9.37
CA PHE A 85 -8.33 1.95 9.26
C PHE A 85 -8.73 2.27 7.82
N VAL A 86 -7.80 2.09 6.87
CA VAL A 86 -8.01 2.37 5.44
C VAL A 86 -8.90 1.33 4.75
N LEU A 87 -8.77 0.06 5.15
CA LEU A 87 -9.61 -1.03 4.65
C LEU A 87 -10.95 -1.14 5.37
N SER A 88 -11.06 -0.58 6.58
CA SER A 88 -12.35 -0.50 7.26
C SER A 88 -13.28 0.35 6.40
N PRO A 89 -14.47 -0.15 6.07
CA PRO A 89 -15.53 0.72 5.60
C PRO A 89 -15.91 1.60 6.79
N ALA A 90 -15.24 2.75 6.95
CA ALA A 90 -15.77 3.79 7.81
C ALA A 90 -17.21 4.03 7.34
N GLN A 91 -18.12 3.83 8.29
CA GLN A 91 -19.56 3.87 8.15
C GLN A 91 -20.00 5.09 7.34
N ALA A 92 -21.06 4.86 6.56
CA ALA A 92 -21.85 5.85 5.86
C ALA A 92 -22.13 7.13 6.67
#